data_AF-A0A7S2GP68-F1
#
_entry.id   AF-A0A7S2GP68-F1
#
_cell.length_a   1.000
_cell.length_b   1.000
_cell.length_c   1.000
_cell.angle_alpha   90.00
_cell.angle_beta   90.00
_cell.angle_gamma   90.00
#
_symmetry.space_group_name_H-M   'P 1'
#
loop_
_entity.id
_entity.type
_entity.pdbx_description
1 polymer ?
#
loop_
_entity_poly.entity_id
_entity_poly.type
_entity_poly.pdbx_seq_one_letter_code
_entity_poly.pdbx_strand_id
1 'polypeptide(L)'
;GFGVGLPHVVSFRNVRKSTGQDGTMWLGQWNSLLRRSPSDGPLPSEAASLARSRYGRVPLQHRPHLWMCQTGARSLMLSSASSYDEMARLVEGSGKGLLDPATVKQIDSDLPRTFPQHSGFSTDSGLRQALRRVLITYSAYNVSVGYCQSLNFIAAVFLLVADEEGAFWLLVALCRSVVADYHTREMSGLRIDTTAFTSLVAAALPTLHARFCELEVPIE
;
A
#
# COMPACT_ATOMS: atom_id res chain seq x y z
N GLY A 1 2.23 26.76 -3.33
CA GLY A 1 3.35 25.82 -3.41
C GLY A 1 3.98 25.69 -2.05
N PHE A 2 3.72 24.60 -1.34
CA PHE A 2 4.51 24.12 -0.20
C PHE A 2 4.26 22.62 -0.13
N GLY A 3 5.14 21.85 -0.79
CA GLY A 3 5.20 20.41 -0.59
C GLY A 3 5.76 20.18 0.80
N VAL A 4 4.99 19.52 1.67
CA VAL A 4 5.51 18.95 2.90
C VAL A 4 6.40 17.80 2.47
N GLY A 5 7.65 18.12 2.11
CA GLY A 5 8.68 17.16 1.81
C GLY A 5 9.03 16.42 3.09
N LEU A 6 8.30 15.36 3.39
CA LEU A 6 8.89 14.28 4.16
C LEU A 6 10.15 13.87 3.40
N PRO A 7 11.36 13.90 4.00
CA PRO A 7 12.62 13.66 3.30
C PRO A 7 12.70 12.32 2.54
N HIS A 8 11.75 11.41 2.80
CA HIS A 8 11.60 10.09 2.20
C HIS A 8 10.48 9.99 1.14
N VAL A 9 9.56 10.96 1.07
CA VAL A 9 8.50 11.01 0.04
C VAL A 9 9.04 11.75 -1.17
N VAL A 10 9.85 11.05 -1.96
CA VAL A 10 10.35 11.56 -3.23
C VAL A 10 9.20 11.46 -4.23
N SER A 11 8.71 12.60 -4.74
CA SER A 11 7.81 12.61 -5.89
C SER A 11 8.40 11.74 -6.99
N PHE A 12 7.60 10.88 -7.62
CA PHE A 12 8.08 9.96 -8.66
C PHE A 12 8.86 10.69 -9.77
N ARG A 13 8.47 11.94 -10.09
CA ARG A 13 9.15 12.81 -11.08
C ARG A 13 10.54 13.30 -10.65
N ASN A 14 10.86 13.24 -9.36
CA ASN A 14 12.09 13.73 -8.75
C ASN A 14 13.03 12.61 -8.29
N VAL A 15 12.80 11.35 -8.70
CA VAL A 15 13.79 10.28 -8.55
C VAL A 15 14.93 10.50 -9.57
N ARG A 16 15.69 11.58 -9.39
CA ARG A 16 16.93 11.84 -10.12
C ARG A 16 18.09 11.92 -9.13
N LYS A 17 18.87 10.84 -9.14
CA LYS A 17 20.25 10.70 -8.66
C LYS A 17 20.49 11.24 -7.25
N SER A 18 20.33 10.37 -6.24
CA SER A 18 21.00 10.59 -4.95
C SER A 18 22.50 10.75 -5.18
N THR A 19 23.01 11.93 -4.86
CA THR A 19 24.43 12.30 -4.78
C THR A 19 24.99 12.10 -3.37
N GLY A 20 24.31 11.30 -2.52
CA GLY A 20 24.74 11.06 -1.14
C GLY A 20 25.94 10.11 -1.06
N GLN A 21 27.02 10.56 -0.46
CA GLN A 21 28.21 9.77 -0.09
C GLN A 21 27.94 8.84 1.12
N ASP A 22 26.79 8.17 1.23
CA ASP A 22 26.54 7.21 2.31
C ASP A 22 27.00 5.78 1.95
N GLY A 23 28.33 5.62 1.94
CA GLY A 23 29.12 4.68 2.75
C GLY A 23 28.82 3.19 2.90
N THR A 24 27.82 2.57 2.27
CA THR A 24 27.57 1.12 2.45
C THR A 24 27.37 0.36 1.14
N MET A 25 28.05 -0.80 1.02
CA MET A 25 28.12 -1.63 -0.19
C MET A 25 26.74 -1.95 -0.82
N TRP A 26 25.72 -2.14 0.02
CA TRP A 26 24.36 -2.48 -0.41
C TRP A 26 23.62 -1.33 -1.10
N LEU A 27 23.80 -0.07 -0.67
CA LEU A 27 23.17 1.08 -1.34
C LEU A 27 23.76 1.29 -2.74
N GLY A 28 25.08 1.11 -2.88
CA GLY A 28 25.77 1.13 -4.15
C GLY A 28 25.28 0.04 -5.12
N GLN A 29 25.02 -1.17 -4.60
CA GLN A 29 24.43 -2.27 -5.36
C GLN A 29 23.05 -1.89 -5.90
N TRP A 30 22.15 -1.38 -5.07
CA TRP A 30 20.82 -0.94 -5.49
C TRP A 30 20.86 0.19 -6.53
N ASN A 31 21.72 1.19 -6.33
CA ASN A 31 21.91 2.27 -7.30
C ASN A 31 22.43 1.73 -8.64
N SER A 32 23.33 0.74 -8.63
CA SER A 32 23.85 0.12 -9.84
C SER A 32 22.76 -0.65 -10.60
N LEU A 33 21.98 -1.46 -9.88
CA LEU A 33 20.90 -2.25 -10.47
C LEU A 33 19.83 -1.35 -11.10
N LEU A 34 19.41 -0.30 -10.40
CA LEU A 34 18.32 0.56 -10.85
C LEU A 34 18.75 1.61 -11.88
N ARG A 35 20.04 1.96 -11.98
CA ARG A 35 20.56 2.86 -13.02
C ARG A 35 20.29 2.37 -14.44
N ARG A 36 20.15 1.06 -14.63
CA ARG A 36 19.96 0.41 -15.94
C ARG A 36 18.49 0.33 -16.35
N SER A 37 17.57 0.70 -15.46
CA SER A 37 16.13 0.66 -15.72
C SER A 37 15.65 2.02 -16.23
N PRO A 38 14.84 2.07 -17.29
CA PRO A 38 14.01 3.25 -17.56
C PRO A 38 13.17 3.56 -16.33
N SER A 39 12.93 4.84 -16.05
CA SER A 39 12.01 5.27 -14.98
C SER A 39 10.64 4.58 -15.11
N ASP A 40 10.23 4.31 -16.34
CA ASP A 40 8.92 3.78 -16.67
C ASP A 40 8.88 2.28 -17.01
N GLY A 41 10.05 1.63 -17.00
CA GLY A 41 10.19 0.21 -17.37
C GLY A 41 10.01 -0.78 -16.20
N PRO A 42 9.87 -2.09 -16.50
CA PRO A 42 9.86 -3.12 -15.47
C PRO A 42 11.20 -3.15 -14.72
N LEU A 43 11.17 -3.65 -13.48
CA LEU A 43 12.40 -3.83 -12.71
C LEU A 43 13.35 -4.81 -13.41
N PRO A 44 14.67 -4.55 -13.41
CA PRO A 44 15.66 -5.56 -13.74
C PRO A 44 15.45 -6.84 -12.93
N SER A 45 15.61 -8.00 -13.55
CA SER A 45 15.33 -9.29 -12.91
C SER A 45 16.16 -9.50 -11.65
N GLU A 46 17.40 -9.01 -11.64
CA GLU A 46 18.31 -9.06 -10.48
C GLU A 46 17.82 -8.16 -9.34
N ALA A 47 17.28 -6.97 -9.66
CA ALA A 47 16.69 -6.08 -8.67
C ALA A 47 15.43 -6.68 -8.04
N ALA A 48 14.57 -7.28 -8.87
CA ALA A 48 13.36 -7.95 -8.41
C ALA A 48 13.69 -9.18 -7.54
N SER A 49 14.71 -9.96 -7.92
CA SER A 49 15.20 -11.10 -7.14
C SER A 49 15.78 -10.65 -5.79
N LEU A 50 16.63 -9.62 -5.80
CA LEU A 50 17.21 -9.08 -4.58
C LEU A 50 16.13 -8.55 -3.63
N ALA A 51 15.11 -7.85 -4.14
CA ALA A 51 14.02 -7.31 -3.34
C ALA A 51 13.23 -8.39 -2.57
N ARG A 52 13.06 -9.58 -3.17
CA ARG A 52 12.37 -10.73 -2.55
C ARG A 52 13.25 -11.53 -1.60
N SER A 53 14.57 -11.30 -1.61
CA SER A 53 15.50 -12.05 -0.77
C SER A 53 15.49 -11.57 0.68
N ARG A 54 15.73 -12.49 1.63
CA ARG A 54 15.89 -12.18 3.06
C ARG A 54 16.96 -11.12 3.34
N TYR A 55 17.95 -10.98 2.46
CA TYR A 55 19.09 -10.10 2.60
C TYR A 55 18.98 -8.79 1.81
N GLY A 56 17.88 -8.62 1.05
CA GLY A 56 17.73 -7.56 0.05
C GLY A 56 17.68 -6.13 0.57
N ARG A 57 17.46 -5.94 1.89
CA ARG A 57 17.35 -4.64 2.61
C ARG A 57 17.10 -3.45 1.67
N VAL A 58 15.86 -3.31 1.21
CA VAL A 58 15.51 -2.28 0.23
C VAL A 58 15.67 -0.88 0.84
N PRO A 59 16.56 -0.02 0.29
CA PRO A 59 16.73 1.35 0.73
C PRO A 59 15.42 2.12 0.62
N LEU A 60 15.12 2.97 1.62
CA LEU A 60 13.88 3.75 1.66
C LEU A 60 13.63 4.52 0.35
N GLN A 61 14.66 5.16 -0.20
CA GLN A 61 14.59 5.93 -1.44
C GLN A 61 14.16 5.12 -2.68
N HIS A 62 14.31 3.79 -2.67
CA HIS A 62 13.96 2.93 -3.79
C HIS A 62 12.65 2.17 -3.58
N ARG A 63 12.11 2.17 -2.36
CA ARG A 63 10.85 1.48 -2.02
C ARG A 63 9.68 1.87 -2.90
N PRO A 64 9.36 3.17 -3.13
CA PRO A 64 8.22 3.52 -3.96
C PRO A 64 8.29 2.90 -5.36
N HIS A 65 9.42 3.04 -6.04
CA HIS A 65 9.61 2.43 -7.36
C HIS A 65 9.51 0.89 -7.31
N LEU A 66 10.19 0.27 -6.35
CA LEU A 66 10.21 -1.19 -6.22
C LEU A 66 8.84 -1.78 -5.90
N TRP A 67 8.07 -1.14 -5.02
CA TRP A 67 6.74 -1.58 -4.64
C TRP A 67 5.75 -1.41 -5.79
N MET A 68 5.82 -0.27 -6.49
CA MET A 68 4.97 -0.01 -7.66
C MET A 68 5.18 -1.06 -8.76
N CYS A 69 6.43 -1.42 -9.03
CA CYS A 69 6.73 -2.40 -10.08
C CYS A 69 6.45 -3.85 -9.64
N GLN A 70 6.79 -4.24 -8.40
CA GLN A 70 6.60 -5.64 -7.95
C GLN A 70 5.13 -6.01 -7.73
N THR A 71 4.30 -5.08 -7.28
CA THR A 71 2.87 -5.33 -7.09
C THR A 71 2.08 -5.25 -8.40
N GLY A 72 2.70 -4.72 -9.46
CA GLY A 72 2.02 -4.41 -10.72
C GLY A 72 1.23 -3.10 -10.70
N ALA A 73 1.23 -2.36 -9.59
CA ALA A 73 0.59 -1.04 -9.46
C ALA A 73 1.01 -0.06 -10.57
N ARG A 74 2.29 -0.08 -10.96
CA ARG A 74 2.80 0.73 -12.07
C ARG A 74 2.08 0.43 -13.37
N SER A 75 1.89 -0.85 -13.69
CA SER A 75 1.23 -1.25 -14.93
C SER A 75 -0.24 -0.85 -14.93
N LEU A 76 -0.90 -0.90 -13.78
CA LEU A 76 -2.29 -0.45 -13.61
C LEU A 76 -2.39 1.08 -13.78
N MET A 77 -1.46 1.83 -13.20
CA MET A 77 -1.37 3.28 -13.35
C MET A 77 -1.21 3.70 -14.80
N LEU A 78 -0.28 3.08 -15.53
CA LEU A 78 0.00 3.43 -16.93
C LEU A 78 -1.09 2.98 -17.91
N SER A 79 -1.88 1.96 -17.56
CA SER A 79 -2.99 1.48 -18.39
C SER A 79 -4.32 2.14 -18.05
N SER A 80 -4.38 2.94 -16.99
CA SER A 80 -5.59 3.65 -16.59
C SER A 80 -5.97 4.70 -17.63
N ALA A 81 -7.24 4.70 -18.02
CA ALA A 81 -7.79 5.73 -18.92
C ALA A 81 -7.93 7.11 -18.24
N SER A 82 -7.95 7.14 -16.90
CA SER A 82 -8.05 8.38 -16.11
C SER A 82 -6.91 8.46 -15.11
N SER A 83 -6.34 9.65 -14.96
CA SER A 83 -5.34 9.93 -13.94
C SER A 83 -5.97 9.91 -12.54
N TYR A 84 -5.16 9.68 -11.51
CA TYR A 84 -5.63 9.77 -10.13
C TYR A 84 -6.25 11.14 -9.83
N ASP A 85 -5.62 12.23 -10.29
CA ASP A 85 -6.10 13.59 -10.06
C ASP A 85 -7.48 13.85 -10.69
N GLU A 86 -7.79 13.22 -11.83
CA GLU A 86 -9.12 13.30 -12.44
C GLU A 86 -10.15 12.52 -11.64
N MET A 87 -9.81 11.30 -11.20
CA MET A 87 -10.70 10.48 -10.38
C MET A 87 -11.00 11.14 -9.03
N ALA A 88 -9.98 11.66 -8.34
CA ALA A 88 -10.14 12.34 -7.06
C ALA A 88 -11.03 13.59 -7.19
N ARG A 89 -10.79 14.43 -8.21
CA ARG A 89 -11.63 15.62 -8.49
C ARG A 89 -13.07 15.25 -8.83
N LEU A 90 -13.27 14.18 -9.59
CA LEU A 90 -14.60 13.70 -9.93
C LEU A 90 -15.35 13.28 -8.66
N VAL A 91 -14.71 12.52 -7.77
CA VAL A 91 -15.36 12.05 -6.53
C VAL A 91 -15.64 13.20 -5.56
N GLU A 92 -14.71 14.16 -5.43
CA GLU A 92 -14.95 15.36 -4.62
C GLU A 92 -16.08 16.23 -5.19
N GLY A 93 -16.13 16.42 -6.51
CA GLY A 93 -17.11 17.27 -7.19
C GLY A 93 -18.51 16.64 -7.32
N SER A 94 -18.62 15.31 -7.30
CA SER A 94 -19.88 14.59 -7.48
C SER A 94 -20.76 14.53 -6.23
N GLY A 95 -20.30 15.10 -5.10
CA GLY A 95 -21.04 15.07 -3.84
C GLY A 95 -21.39 13.64 -3.40
N LYS A 96 -22.66 13.40 -3.02
CA LYS A 96 -23.14 12.09 -2.55
C LYS A 96 -23.43 11.06 -3.66
N GLY A 97 -23.19 11.38 -4.93
CA GLY A 97 -23.65 10.55 -6.05
C GLY A 97 -22.82 9.30 -6.33
N LEU A 98 -21.52 9.32 -6.03
CA LEU A 98 -20.57 8.24 -6.37
C LEU A 98 -20.23 7.31 -5.21
N LEU A 99 -20.57 7.68 -3.97
CA LEU A 99 -20.23 6.95 -2.76
C LEU A 99 -21.37 6.98 -1.76
N ASP A 100 -21.59 5.85 -1.10
CA ASP A 100 -22.49 5.76 0.04
C ASP A 100 -22.01 6.71 1.17
N PRO A 101 -22.85 7.62 1.67
CA PRO A 101 -22.53 8.47 2.82
C PRO A 101 -22.06 7.68 4.06
N ALA A 102 -22.50 6.43 4.24
CA ALA A 102 -22.03 5.57 5.32
C ALA A 102 -20.54 5.24 5.18
N THR A 103 -20.07 4.95 3.96
CA THR A 103 -18.65 4.72 3.63
C THR A 103 -17.80 5.92 3.98
N VAL A 104 -18.23 7.12 3.58
CA VAL A 104 -17.52 8.37 3.88
C VAL A 104 -17.44 8.61 5.40
N LYS A 105 -18.56 8.39 6.11
CA LYS A 105 -18.60 8.52 7.57
C LYS A 105 -17.66 7.54 8.27
N GLN A 106 -17.57 6.31 7.77
CA GLN A 106 -16.66 5.29 8.32
C GLN A 106 -15.19 5.65 8.08
N ILE A 107 -14.86 6.15 6.88
CA ILE A 107 -13.52 6.67 6.60
C ILE A 107 -13.20 7.80 7.57
N ASP A 108 -14.10 8.78 7.72
CA ASP A 108 -13.89 9.95 8.58
C ASP A 108 -13.75 9.58 10.06
N SER A 109 -14.43 8.53 10.54
CA SER A 109 -14.21 8.02 11.90
C SER A 109 -12.88 7.31 12.09
N ASP A 110 -12.25 6.84 11.01
CA ASP A 110 -11.04 6.05 11.05
C ASP A 110 -9.78 6.89 10.94
N LEU A 111 -9.86 8.07 10.32
CA LEU A 111 -8.72 8.97 10.18
C LEU A 111 -8.05 9.33 11.52
N PRO A 112 -8.77 9.72 12.60
CA PRO A 112 -8.14 10.11 13.85
C PRO A 112 -7.45 8.95 14.58
N ARG A 113 -7.87 7.71 14.32
CA ARG A 113 -7.30 6.49 14.91
C ARG A 113 -6.19 5.86 14.05
N THR A 114 -5.88 6.43 12.89
CA THR A 114 -4.83 5.94 11.98
C THR A 114 -3.49 6.61 12.28
N PHE A 115 -2.56 5.85 12.88
CA PHE A 115 -1.23 6.33 13.30
C PHE A 115 -1.25 7.69 14.03
N PRO A 116 -2.03 7.84 15.12
CA PRO A 116 -2.23 9.12 15.78
C PRO A 116 -0.94 9.76 16.32
N GLN A 117 0.07 8.94 16.64
CA GLN A 117 1.36 9.39 17.15
C GLN A 117 2.35 9.78 16.04
N HIS A 118 2.02 9.54 14.77
CA HIS A 118 2.89 9.91 13.66
C HIS A 118 2.64 11.37 13.26
N SER A 119 3.68 12.19 13.25
CA SER A 119 3.57 13.64 13.02
C SER A 119 2.89 14.02 11.70
N GLY A 120 3.06 13.21 10.65
CA GLY A 120 2.38 13.44 9.36
C GLY A 120 0.87 13.16 9.37
N PHE A 121 0.38 12.37 10.33
CA PHE A 121 -1.03 12.00 10.47
C PHE A 121 -1.71 12.66 11.67
N SER A 122 -0.99 13.43 12.50
CA SER A 122 -1.54 14.03 13.72
C SER A 122 -2.36 15.31 13.46
N THR A 123 -2.13 15.99 12.34
CA THR A 123 -2.86 17.20 11.94
C THR A 123 -3.93 16.91 10.89
N ASP A 124 -4.97 17.74 10.82
CA ASP A 124 -6.01 17.69 9.76
C ASP A 124 -5.53 18.22 8.41
N SER A 125 -4.25 18.05 8.10
CA SER A 125 -3.57 18.52 6.91
C SER A 125 -2.51 17.52 6.46
N GLY A 126 -1.91 17.73 5.28
CA GLY A 126 -0.84 16.86 4.79
C GLY A 126 -1.31 15.41 4.58
N LEU A 127 -0.65 14.44 5.23
CA LEU A 127 -0.93 13.02 4.98
C LEU A 127 -2.33 12.59 5.44
N ARG A 128 -2.93 13.21 6.46
CA ARG A 128 -4.30 12.85 6.88
C ARG A 128 -5.32 13.19 5.79
N GLN A 129 -5.18 14.34 5.14
CA GLN A 129 -6.05 14.70 4.02
C GLN A 129 -5.78 13.85 2.77
N ALA A 130 -4.50 13.56 2.49
CA ALA A 130 -4.13 12.65 1.41
C ALA A 130 -4.73 11.25 1.64
N LEU A 131 -4.67 10.74 2.87
CA LEU A 131 -5.27 9.47 3.27
C LEU A 131 -6.77 9.47 3.00
N ARG A 132 -7.47 10.54 3.41
CA ARG A 132 -8.91 10.69 3.14
C ARG A 132 -9.21 10.63 1.64
N ARG A 133 -8.48 11.39 0.81
CA ARG A 133 -8.68 11.40 -0.65
C ARG A 133 -8.40 10.05 -1.29
N VAL A 134 -7.31 9.38 -0.90
CA VAL A 134 -6.97 8.05 -1.41
C VAL A 134 -8.08 7.04 -1.07
N LEU A 135 -8.56 7.00 0.17
CA LEU A 135 -9.59 6.06 0.60
C LEU A 135 -10.93 6.32 -0.08
N ILE A 136 -11.33 7.59 -0.20
CA ILE A 136 -12.55 7.99 -0.90
C ILE A 136 -12.46 7.63 -2.39
N THR A 137 -11.38 8.01 -3.06
CA THR A 137 -11.18 7.73 -4.48
C THR A 137 -11.12 6.24 -4.74
N TYR A 138 -10.44 5.47 -3.90
CA TYR A 138 -10.39 4.00 -3.99
C TYR A 138 -11.77 3.36 -3.82
N SER A 139 -12.54 3.81 -2.82
CA SER A 139 -13.87 3.25 -2.56
C SER A 139 -14.82 3.49 -3.73
N ALA A 140 -14.67 4.61 -4.44
CA ALA A 140 -15.44 4.91 -5.65
C ALA A 140 -14.92 4.12 -6.87
N TYR A 141 -13.60 3.92 -6.94
CA TYR A 141 -12.95 3.17 -8.01
C TYR A 141 -13.31 1.67 -7.98
N ASN A 142 -13.38 1.07 -6.79
CA ASN A 142 -13.71 -0.34 -6.60
C ASN A 142 -14.91 -0.51 -5.66
N VAL A 143 -16.11 -0.25 -6.18
CA VAL A 143 -17.38 -0.29 -5.43
C VAL A 143 -17.65 -1.67 -4.81
N SER A 144 -17.21 -2.77 -5.44
CA SER A 144 -17.39 -4.12 -4.89
C SER A 144 -16.67 -4.33 -3.55
N VAL A 145 -15.51 -3.70 -3.38
CA VAL A 145 -14.78 -3.69 -2.10
C VAL A 145 -15.28 -2.54 -1.23
N GLY A 146 -15.44 -1.34 -1.81
CA GLY A 146 -15.74 -0.12 -1.10
C GLY A 146 -14.65 0.19 -0.07
N TYR A 147 -15.08 0.44 1.18
CA TYR A 147 -14.18 0.63 2.31
C TYR A 147 -14.37 -0.48 3.34
N CYS A 148 -13.29 -1.21 3.64
CA CYS A 148 -13.21 -2.15 4.75
C CYS A 148 -12.32 -1.55 5.86
N GLN A 149 -12.70 -1.77 7.13
CA GLN A 149 -11.92 -1.34 8.28
C GLN A 149 -10.61 -2.12 8.35
N SER A 150 -9.54 -1.50 7.87
CA SER A 150 -8.13 -1.94 7.83
C SER A 150 -7.41 -1.16 6.73
N LEU A 151 -8.15 -0.80 5.67
CA LEU A 151 -7.62 -0.12 4.49
C LEU A 151 -7.00 1.24 4.85
N ASN A 152 -7.49 1.92 5.88
CA ASN A 152 -6.89 3.16 6.40
C ASN A 152 -5.43 2.97 6.82
N PHE A 153 -5.11 1.89 7.54
CA PHE A 153 -3.73 1.63 7.96
C PHE A 153 -2.85 1.25 6.78
N ILE A 154 -3.37 0.45 5.85
CA ILE A 154 -2.66 0.04 4.63
C ILE A 154 -2.33 1.26 3.76
N ALA A 155 -3.34 2.09 3.45
CA ALA A 155 -3.17 3.30 2.67
C ALA A 155 -2.23 4.30 3.36
N ALA A 156 -2.29 4.40 4.69
CA ALA A 156 -1.38 5.23 5.45
C ALA A 156 0.08 4.74 5.34
N VAL A 157 0.33 3.43 5.40
CA VAL A 157 1.67 2.87 5.15
C VAL A 157 2.14 3.18 3.74
N PHE A 158 1.28 3.09 2.73
CA PHE A 158 1.65 3.46 1.37
C PHE A 158 1.97 4.95 1.24
N LEU A 159 1.26 5.84 1.94
CA LEU A 159 1.55 7.28 1.98
C LEU A 159 2.86 7.64 2.70
N LEU A 160 3.40 6.73 3.52
CA LEU A 160 4.74 6.87 4.10
C LEU A 160 5.85 6.41 3.14
N VAL A 161 5.49 5.82 2.01
CA VAL A 161 6.45 5.22 1.06
C VAL A 161 6.39 5.89 -0.31
N ALA A 162 5.21 6.26 -0.77
CA ALA A 162 4.95 6.85 -2.08
C ALA A 162 4.19 8.17 -1.95
N ASP A 163 4.09 8.91 -3.06
CA ASP A 163 3.17 10.03 -3.17
C ASP A 163 1.71 9.55 -3.23
N GLU A 164 0.77 10.50 -3.22
CA GLU A 164 -0.65 10.20 -3.10
C GLU A 164 -1.18 9.29 -4.23
N GLU A 165 -0.82 9.57 -5.49
CA GLU A 165 -1.17 8.74 -6.63
C GLU A 165 -0.51 7.35 -6.53
N GLY A 166 0.77 7.27 -6.14
CA GLY A 166 1.44 5.99 -5.91
C GLY A 166 0.74 5.17 -4.83
N ALA A 167 0.34 5.80 -3.72
CA ALA A 167 -0.37 5.13 -2.64
C ALA A 167 -1.74 4.58 -3.07
N PHE A 168 -2.47 5.34 -3.90
CA PHE A 168 -3.71 4.88 -4.51
C PHE A 168 -3.48 3.63 -5.37
N TRP A 169 -2.52 3.65 -6.29
CA TRP A 169 -2.29 2.51 -7.19
C TRP A 169 -1.71 1.29 -6.46
N LEU A 170 -0.92 1.49 -5.41
CA LEU A 170 -0.49 0.41 -4.51
C LEU A 170 -1.68 -0.25 -3.81
N LEU A 171 -2.65 0.55 -3.35
CA LEU A 171 -3.88 0.03 -2.76
C LEU A 171 -4.71 -0.78 -3.78
N VAL A 172 -4.86 -0.25 -5.00
CA VAL A 172 -5.54 -0.96 -6.10
C VAL A 172 -4.84 -2.30 -6.40
N ALA A 173 -3.53 -2.31 -6.55
CA ALA A 173 -2.78 -3.52 -6.83
C ALA A 173 -2.85 -4.54 -5.69
N LEU A 174 -2.77 -4.07 -4.44
CA LEU A 174 -2.86 -4.92 -3.26
C LEU A 174 -4.19 -5.68 -3.21
N CYS A 175 -5.31 -4.95 -3.30
CA CYS A 175 -6.65 -5.53 -3.23
C CYS A 175 -7.03 -6.33 -4.46
N ARG A 176 -6.42 -6.05 -5.63
CA ARG A 176 -6.69 -6.79 -6.87
C ARG A 176 -5.88 -8.09 -6.98
N SER A 177 -4.61 -8.06 -6.59
CA SER A 177 -3.64 -9.08 -7.02
C SER A 177 -2.86 -9.73 -5.89
N VAL A 178 -2.66 -9.05 -4.76
CA VAL A 178 -1.80 -9.57 -3.67
C VAL A 178 -2.63 -10.29 -2.61
N VAL A 179 -3.74 -9.67 -2.19
CA VAL A 179 -4.68 -10.21 -1.19
C VAL A 179 -6.10 -10.08 -1.74
N ALA A 180 -6.31 -10.74 -2.88
CA ALA A 180 -7.60 -10.78 -3.55
C ALA A 180 -8.67 -11.33 -2.60
N ASP A 181 -9.86 -10.72 -2.62
CA ASP A 181 -11.02 -11.12 -1.81
C ASP A 181 -10.84 -11.09 -0.28
N TYR A 182 -9.78 -10.45 0.23
CA TYR A 182 -9.62 -10.24 1.68
C TYR A 182 -10.54 -9.16 2.23
N HIS A 183 -10.83 -8.14 1.42
CA HIS A 183 -11.55 -6.94 1.84
C HIS A 183 -12.96 -6.84 1.25
N THR A 184 -13.43 -7.91 0.57
CA THR A 184 -14.81 -8.04 0.14
C THR A 184 -15.71 -8.32 1.33
N ARG A 185 -17.03 -8.24 1.17
CA ARG A 185 -17.99 -8.50 2.28
C ARG A 185 -17.91 -9.95 2.76
N GLU A 186 -17.66 -10.87 1.84
CA GLU A 186 -17.59 -12.30 2.10
C GLU A 186 -16.23 -12.72 2.68
N MET A 187 -15.19 -11.88 2.52
CA MET A 187 -13.82 -12.10 2.97
C MET A 187 -13.30 -13.50 2.57
N SER A 188 -13.67 -13.99 1.39
CA SER A 188 -13.41 -15.38 0.98
C SER A 188 -11.92 -15.68 0.91
N GLY A 189 -11.10 -14.74 0.42
CA GLY A 189 -9.65 -14.90 0.37
C GLY A 189 -9.05 -15.04 1.77
N LEU A 190 -9.48 -14.19 2.71
CA LEU A 190 -9.02 -14.26 4.10
C LEU A 190 -9.39 -15.59 4.75
N ARG A 191 -10.63 -16.07 4.58
CA ARG A 191 -11.10 -17.33 5.17
C ARG A 191 -10.34 -18.55 4.64
N ILE A 192 -10.02 -18.56 3.34
CA ILE A 192 -9.21 -19.62 2.72
C ILE A 192 -7.82 -19.64 3.35
N ASP A 193 -7.17 -18.49 3.43
CA ASP A 193 -5.79 -18.40 3.94
C ASP A 193 -5.72 -18.65 5.45
N THR A 194 -6.73 -18.23 6.22
CA THR A 194 -6.91 -18.62 7.62
C THR A 194 -6.98 -20.14 7.78
N THR A 195 -7.77 -20.83 6.94
CA THR A 195 -7.90 -22.29 6.99
C THR A 195 -6.58 -22.98 6.65
N ALA A 196 -5.88 -22.47 5.64
CA ALA A 196 -4.55 -22.94 5.26
C ALA A 196 -3.54 -22.72 6.41
N PHE A 197 -3.58 -21.56 7.07
CA PHE A 197 -2.73 -21.24 8.22
C PHE A 197 -2.99 -22.20 9.39
N THR A 198 -4.25 -22.44 9.75
CA THR A 198 -4.60 -23.43 10.79
C THR A 198 -4.06 -24.82 10.47
N SER A 199 -4.15 -25.25 9.20
CA SER A 199 -3.59 -26.53 8.74
C SER A 199 -2.06 -26.58 8.85
N LEU A 200 -1.38 -25.46 8.53
CA LEU A 200 0.08 -25.35 8.67
C LEU A 200 0.52 -25.37 10.13
N VAL A 201 -0.22 -24.72 11.03
CA VAL A 201 0.05 -24.74 12.47
C VAL A 201 -0.12 -26.16 13.01
N ALA A 202 -1.17 -26.88 12.60
CA ALA A 202 -1.37 -28.28 12.99
C ALA A 202 -0.19 -29.18 12.54
N ALA A 203 0.32 -28.97 11.32
CA ALA A 203 1.42 -29.76 10.77
C ALA A 203 2.79 -29.41 11.37
N ALA A 204 3.09 -28.11 11.51
CA ALA A 204 4.40 -27.64 11.94
C ALA A 204 4.56 -27.55 13.47
N LEU A 205 3.46 -27.27 14.18
CA LEU A 205 3.43 -27.03 15.63
C LEU A 205 2.27 -27.79 16.29
N PRO A 206 2.23 -29.13 16.21
CA PRO A 206 1.09 -29.95 16.63
C PRO A 206 0.75 -29.79 18.12
N THR A 207 1.77 -29.65 18.99
CA THR A 207 1.56 -29.41 20.42
C THR A 207 0.87 -28.06 20.66
N LEU A 208 1.26 -27.01 19.93
CA LEU A 208 0.64 -25.69 20.05
C LEU A 208 -0.81 -25.74 19.55
N HIS A 209 -1.04 -26.37 18.39
CA HIS A 209 -2.37 -26.56 17.84
C HIS A 209 -3.30 -27.30 18.81
N ALA A 210 -2.85 -28.40 19.42
CA ALA A 210 -3.62 -29.15 20.41
C ALA A 210 -4.02 -28.26 21.61
N ARG A 211 -3.11 -27.39 22.08
CA ARG A 211 -3.41 -26.45 23.15
C ARG A 211 -4.43 -25.39 22.76
N PHE A 212 -4.41 -24.89 21.52
CA PHE A 212 -5.47 -24.00 21.02
C PHE A 212 -6.84 -24.71 21.00
N CYS A 213 -6.89 -25.96 20.54
CA CYS A 213 -8.12 -26.75 20.55
C CYS A 213 -8.64 -27.02 21.97
N GLU A 214 -7.77 -27.42 22.91
CA GLU A 214 -8.14 -27.67 24.31
C GLU A 214 -8.69 -26.43 25.01
N LEU A 215 -8.19 -25.24 24.66
CA LEU A 215 -8.62 -23.97 25.23
C LEU A 215 -9.81 -23.35 24.49
N GLU A 216 -10.30 -23.98 23.41
CA GLU A 216 -11.34 -23.45 22.53
C GLU A 216 -10.99 -22.05 21.99
N VAL A 217 -9.69 -21.78 21.84
CA VAL A 217 -9.20 -20.52 21.26
C VAL A 217 -8.99 -20.74 19.77
N PRO A 218 -9.77 -20.07 18.91
CA PRO A 218 -9.54 -20.15 17.47
C PRO A 218 -8.15 -19.59 17.13
N ILE A 219 -7.52 -20.19 16.12
CA ILE A 219 -6.22 -19.73 15.59
C ILE A 219 -6.40 -18.47 14.71
N GLU A 220 -7.64 -18.15 14.36
CA GLU A 220 -8.06 -17.02 13.52
C GLU A 220 -8.52 -15.78 14.28
#